data_AF-A0A7J3KRT3-F1
#
_entry.id   AF-A0A7J3KRT3-F1
#
_cell.length_a   1.000
_cell.length_b   1.000
_cell.length_c   1.000
_cell.angle_alpha   90.00
_cell.angle_beta   90.00
_cell.angle_gamma   90.00
#
_symmetry.space_group_name_H-M   'P 1'
#
loop_
_entity.id
_entity.type
_entity.pdbx_description
1 polymer ?
#
loop_
_entity_poly.entity_id
_entity_poly.type
_entity_poly.pdbx_seq_one_letter_code
_entity_poly.pdbx_strand_id
1 'polypeptide(L)' 'MKRPIVKSPGRKTFRIGRGFSLGELAEVGLSIDKARRLGIAVDRRRKTVRRENIEALRTYIESMDRLPVEDSKKA' A
#
# COMPACT_ATOMS: atom_id res chain seq x y z
N MET A 1 2.15 5.52 -8.64
CA MET A 1 1.63 5.49 -7.25
C MET A 1 0.69 4.29 -7.10
N LYS A 2 1.00 3.32 -6.21
CA LYS A 2 0.16 2.14 -5.99
C LYS A 2 -1.11 2.53 -5.23
N ARG A 3 -2.26 2.00 -5.66
CA ARG A 3 -3.57 2.21 -5.04
C ARG A 3 -4.26 0.88 -4.75
N PRO A 4 -5.07 0.78 -3.68
CA PRO A 4 -5.78 -0.44 -3.35
C PRO A 4 -7.07 -0.61 -4.15
N ILE A 5 -7.56 -1.84 -4.18
CA ILE A 5 -8.90 -2.16 -4.67
C ILE A 5 -9.87 -2.11 -3.48
N VAL A 6 -11.00 -1.43 -3.66
CA VAL A 6 -12.05 -1.28 -2.65
C VAL A 6 -13.42 -1.63 -3.22
N LYS A 7 -14.29 -2.20 -2.39
CA LYS A 7 -15.69 -2.42 -2.76
C LYS A 7 -16.47 -1.10 -2.68
N SER A 8 -17.28 -0.83 -3.69
CA SER A 8 -18.25 0.27 -3.68
C SER A 8 -19.42 -0.11 -2.75
N PRO A 9 -19.76 0.73 -1.75
CA PRO A 9 -20.80 0.40 -0.78
C PRO A 9 -22.18 0.22 -1.42
N GLY A 10 -22.52 1.02 -2.44
CA GLY A 10 -23.85 0.97 -3.07
C GLY A 10 -23.94 0.11 -4.33
N ARG A 11 -22.84 -0.07 -5.08
CA ARG A 11 -22.88 -0.74 -6.39
C ARG A 11 -22.39 -2.19 -6.37
N LYS A 12 -21.89 -2.70 -5.22
CA LYS A 12 -21.22 -4.02 -5.07
C LYS A 12 -20.05 -4.27 -6.04
N THR A 13 -19.64 -3.28 -6.82
CA THR A 13 -18.50 -3.36 -7.74
C THR A 13 -17.19 -3.03 -7.05
N PHE A 14 -16.08 -3.55 -7.58
CA PHE A 14 -14.74 -3.17 -7.17
C PHE A 14 -14.30 -1.89 -7.91
N ARG A 15 -13.62 -0.99 -7.20
CA ARG A 15 -13.05 0.22 -7.75
C ARG A 15 -11.68 0.51 -7.15
N ILE A 16 -10.93 1.38 -7.81
CA ILE A 16 -9.66 1.88 -7.28
C ILE A 16 -9.96 2.84 -6.13
N GLY A 17 -9.42 2.55 -4.95
CA GLY A 17 -9.51 3.39 -3.77
C GLY A 17 -8.53 4.57 -3.81
N ARG A 18 -8.73 5.56 -2.92
CA ARG A 18 -7.83 6.71 -2.79
C ARG A 18 -6.43 6.30 -2.33
N GLY A 19 -6.35 5.40 -1.36
CA GLY A 19 -5.12 4.89 -0.76
C GLY A 19 -5.36 3.73 0.19
N PHE A 20 -4.28 3.05 0.59
CA PHE A 20 -4.26 1.93 1.53
C PHE A 20 -4.60 2.39 2.94
N SER A 21 -5.28 1.54 3.69
CA SER A 21 -5.61 1.80 5.08
C SER A 21 -4.37 1.71 5.97
N LEU A 22 -4.46 2.29 7.16
CA LEU A 22 -3.41 2.19 8.17
C LEU A 22 -3.17 0.75 8.63
N GLY A 23 -4.23 -0.05 8.76
CA GLY A 23 -4.11 -1.45 9.14
C GLY A 23 -3.39 -2.28 8.08
N GLU A 24 -3.69 -2.07 6.80
CA GLU A 24 -2.96 -2.78 5.72
C GLU A 24 -1.48 -2.41 5.71
N LEU A 25 -1.11 -1.14 5.92
CA LEU A 25 0.29 -0.72 5.97
C LEU A 25 1.03 -1.30 7.19
N ALA A 26 0.36 -1.35 8.34
CA ALA A 26 0.91 -1.93 9.56
C ALA A 26 1.20 -3.43 9.40
N GLU A 27 0.30 -4.18 8.73
CA GLU A 27 0.48 -5.60 8.41
C GLU A 27 1.68 -5.90 7.49
N VAL A 28 2.11 -4.90 6.70
CA VAL A 28 3.33 -5.01 5.87
C VAL A 28 4.55 -4.38 6.53
N GLY A 29 4.44 -3.90 7.77
CA GLY A 29 5.53 -3.23 8.48
C GLY A 29 5.93 -1.88 7.87
N LEU A 30 5.04 -1.22 7.14
CA LEU A 30 5.29 0.08 6.53
C LEU A 30 4.76 1.22 7.41
N SER A 31 5.63 2.18 7.73
CA SER A 31 5.20 3.47 8.27
C SER A 31 4.57 4.33 7.17
N ILE A 32 3.71 5.28 7.57
CA ILE A 32 3.05 6.21 6.64
C ILE A 32 4.09 6.97 5.81
N ASP A 33 5.18 7.42 6.44
CA ASP A 33 6.22 8.18 5.76
C ASP A 33 7.00 7.32 4.76
N LYS A 34 7.33 6.07 5.14
CA LYS A 34 7.99 5.12 4.24
C LYS A 34 7.07 4.79 3.06
N ALA A 35 5.78 4.56 3.31
CA ALA A 35 4.78 4.32 2.27
C ALA A 35 4.68 5.50 1.28
N ARG A 36 4.66 6.75 1.78
CA ARG A 36 4.62 7.94 0.91
C ARG A 36 5.88 8.07 0.05
N ARG A 37 7.06 7.79 0.61
CA ARG A 37 8.33 7.78 -0.16
C ARG A 37 8.35 6.69 -1.24
N LEU A 38 7.80 5.52 -0.94
CA LEU A 38 7.66 4.41 -1.89
C LEU A 38 6.55 4.65 -2.95
N GLY A 39 5.90 5.81 -2.94
CA GLY A 39 4.81 6.09 -3.88
C GLY A 39 3.57 5.22 -3.63
N ILE A 40 3.31 4.86 -2.37
CA ILE A 40 2.09 4.17 -1.93
C ILE A 40 1.12 5.22 -1.39
N ALA A 41 -0.09 5.26 -1.93
CA ALA A 41 -1.11 6.19 -1.46
C ALA A 41 -1.69 5.71 -0.12
N VAL A 42 -1.84 6.61 0.86
CA VAL A 42 -2.37 6.29 2.20
C VAL A 42 -3.72 6.97 2.41
N ASP A 43 -4.71 6.21 2.88
CA ASP A 43 -6.03 6.68 3.31
C ASP A 43 -6.24 6.44 4.81
N ARG A 44 -5.91 7.46 5.61
CA ARG A 44 -6.00 7.43 7.07
C ARG A 44 -7.42 7.25 7.61
N ARG A 45 -8.45 7.56 6.80
CA ARG A 45 -9.86 7.49 7.22
C ARG A 45 -10.45 6.09 7.05
N ARG A 46 -9.81 5.23 6.25
CA ARG A 46 -10.28 3.86 6.01
C ARG A 46 -9.81 2.94 7.11
N LYS A 47 -10.77 2.29 7.79
CA LYS A 47 -10.50 1.27 8.83
C LYS A 47 -10.55 -0.16 8.30
N THR A 48 -11.10 -0.38 7.11
CA THR A 48 -11.22 -1.73 6.53
C THR A 48 -9.87 -2.22 6.00
N VAL A 49 -9.49 -3.40 6.46
CA VAL A 49 -8.32 -4.15 6.00
C VAL A 49 -8.77 -5.26 5.06
N ARG A 50 -8.06 -5.44 3.96
CA ARG A 50 -8.32 -6.52 3.00
C ARG A 50 -7.04 -7.28 2.67
N ARG A 51 -7.11 -8.61 2.71
CA ARG A 51 -5.95 -9.48 2.49
C ARG A 51 -5.38 -9.32 1.09
N GLU A 52 -6.24 -9.14 0.08
CA GLU A 52 -5.83 -8.96 -1.32
C GLU A 52 -4.98 -7.69 -1.49
N ASN A 53 -5.26 -6.63 -0.70
CA ASN A 53 -4.47 -5.40 -0.72
C ASN A 53 -3.13 -5.56 0.01
N ILE A 54 -3.09 -6.38 1.09
CA ILE A 54 -1.84 -6.69 1.81
C ILE A 54 -0.90 -7.48 0.90
N GLU A 55 -1.41 -8.51 0.24
CA GLU A 55 -0.64 -9.30 -0.74
C GLU A 55 -0.14 -8.41 -1.88
N ALA A 56 -1.01 -7.55 -2.44
CA ALA A 56 -0.62 -6.61 -3.48
C ALA A 56 0.46 -5.60 -3.01
N LEU A 57 0.51 -5.24 -1.72
CA LEU A 57 1.58 -4.44 -1.14
C LEU A 57 2.87 -5.24 -0.99
N ARG A 58 2.80 -6.48 -0.48
CA ARG A 58 3.97 -7.36 -0.36
C ARG A 58 4.65 -7.59 -1.71
N THR A 59 3.88 -7.99 -2.72
CA THR A 59 4.40 -8.18 -4.08
C THR A 59 4.97 -6.88 -4.66
N TYR A 60 4.37 -5.73 -4.35
CA TYR A 60 4.89 -4.44 -4.81
C TYR A 60 6.25 -4.12 -4.17
N ILE A 61 6.41 -4.37 -2.87
CA ILE A 61 7.70 -4.18 -2.17
C ILE A 61 8.74 -5.15 -2.70
N GLU A 62 8.40 -6.44 -2.83
CA GLU A 62 9.30 -7.46 -3.37
C GLU A 62 9.75 -7.14 -4.81
N SER A 63 8.83 -6.63 -5.64
CA SER A 63 9.18 -6.18 -6.99
C SER A 63 10.11 -4.96 -7.02
N MET A 64 10.08 -4.13 -5.97
CA MET A 64 10.98 -2.99 -5.82
C MET A 64 12.35 -3.44 -5.30
N ASP A 65 12.39 -4.43 -4.40
CA ASP A 65 13.62 -5.01 -3.84
C ASP A 65 14.43 -5.79 -4.89
N ARG A 66 13.73 -6.38 -5.89
CA ARG A 66 14.37 -7.12 -6.98
C ARG A 66 15.03 -6.22 -8.03
N LEU A 67 14.76 -4.91 -8.00
CA LEU A 67 15.56 -3.93 -8.71
C LEU A 67 16.73 -3.57 -7.78
N PRO A 68 18.00 -3.75 -8.19
CA PRO A 68 19.13 -3.34 -7.38
C PRO A 68 19.12 -1.81 -7.31
N VAL A 69 18.40 -1.25 -6.34
CA VAL A 69 18.63 0.11 -5.90
C VAL A 69 19.71 0.01 -4.84
N GLU A 70 20.94 0.31 -5.27
CA GLU A 70 22.04 0.62 -4.36
C GLU A 70 21.53 1.67 -3.38
N ASP A 71 21.20 1.22 -2.16
CA ASP A 71 20.85 2.07 -1.04
C ASP A 71 22.05 2.98 -0.74
N SER A 72 22.06 4.10 -1.44
CA SER A 72 23.01 5.17 -1.26
C SER A 72 22.76 5.78 0.12
N LYS A 73 23.65 5.41 1.05
CA LYS A 73 24.17 6.20 2.18
C LYS A 73 23.16 6.91 3.09
N LYS A 74 23.22 6.56 4.37
CA LYS A 74 23.29 7.52 5.48
C LYS A 74 24.26 6.93 6.51
N ALA A 75 25.53 7.32 6.56
CA ALA A 75 26.08 8.60 7.05
C ALA A 75 25.69 8.85 8.50
#